data_AF-A0AB74HR13-F1
#
_entry.id   AF-A0AB74HR13-F1
#
_cell.length_a   1.000
_cell.length_b   1.000
_cell.length_c   1.000
_cell.angle_alpha   90.00
_cell.angle_beta   90.00
_cell.angle_gamma   90.00
#
_symmetry.space_group_name_H-M   'P 1'
#
loop_
_entity.id
_entity.type
_entity.pdbx_description
1 polymer ?
#
loop_
_entity_poly.entity_id
_entity_poly.type
_entity_poly.pdbx_seq_one_letter_code
_entity_poly.pdbx_strand_id
1 'polypeptide(L)'
;MKNFRSILIVWGIVTIAYTVWSYVSYYRAESFAFHLSGGLFVAGMIVFAYGMFSQMSASGLFDGIMYGFKRNRRAKLKEIDSDYEEDEKDDDEMKEERSARKQSAWRWVYVGVGSVILSYVITLV
;
A
#
# COMPACT_ATOMS: atom_id res chain seq x y z
N MET A 1 -3.15 -17.76 1.25
CA MET A 1 -3.37 -17.58 -0.21
C MET A 1 -4.49 -16.58 -0.57
N LYS A 2 -5.51 -16.34 0.28
CA LYS A 2 -6.60 -15.36 -0.01
C LYS A 2 -6.08 -13.96 -0.38
N ASN A 3 -5.14 -13.40 0.38
CA ASN A 3 -4.62 -12.05 0.14
C ASN A 3 -3.87 -11.92 -1.19
N PHE A 4 -3.21 -12.98 -1.66
CA PHE A 4 -2.47 -12.95 -2.94
C PHE A 4 -3.42 -12.92 -4.14
N ARG A 5 -4.58 -13.60 -4.04
CA ARG A 5 -5.63 -13.54 -5.07
C ARG A 5 -6.16 -12.11 -5.21
N SER A 6 -6.40 -11.41 -4.09
CA SER A 6 -6.87 -10.03 -4.12
C SER A 6 -5.88 -9.09 -4.81
N ILE A 7 -4.56 -9.25 -4.56
CA ILE A 7 -3.52 -8.47 -5.23
C ILE A 7 -3.59 -8.66 -6.74
N LEU A 8 -3.64 -9.91 -7.21
CA LEU A 8 -3.68 -10.24 -8.63
C LEU A 8 -4.95 -9.73 -9.32
N ILE A 9 -6.08 -9.77 -8.62
CA ILE A 9 -7.35 -9.24 -9.14
C ILE A 9 -7.25 -7.73 -9.36
N VAL A 10 -6.80 -6.97 -8.35
CA VAL A 10 -6.64 -5.51 -8.48
C VAL A 10 -5.64 -5.17 -9.58
N TRP A 11 -4.47 -5.81 -9.56
CA TRP A 11 -3.43 -5.63 -10.57
C TRP A 11 -3.93 -5.93 -11.98
N GLY A 12 -4.63 -7.05 -12.18
CA GLY A 12 -5.14 -7.48 -13.47
C GLY A 12 -6.24 -6.55 -14.00
N ILE A 13 -7.20 -6.17 -13.16
CA ILE A 13 -8.29 -5.26 -13.55
C ILE A 13 -7.72 -3.90 -13.98
N VAL A 14 -6.81 -3.32 -13.19
CA VAL A 14 -6.21 -2.02 -13.52
C VAL A 14 -5.40 -2.11 -14.81
N THR A 15 -4.61 -3.16 -14.99
CA THR A 15 -3.83 -3.37 -16.22
C THR A 15 -4.75 -3.43 -17.43
N ILE A 16 -5.77 -4.29 -17.40
CA ILE A 16 -6.72 -4.46 -18.52
C ILE A 16 -7.47 -3.15 -18.80
N ALA A 17 -8.02 -2.51 -17.76
CA ALA A 17 -8.80 -1.29 -17.92
C ALA A 17 -7.95 -0.16 -18.53
N TYR A 18 -6.72 0.02 -18.05
CA TYR A 18 -5.82 1.02 -18.59
C TYR A 18 -5.38 0.69 -20.02
N THR A 19 -5.04 -0.57 -20.30
CA THR A 19 -4.62 -0.99 -21.64
C THR A 19 -5.74 -0.79 -22.66
N VAL A 20 -6.99 -1.19 -22.34
CA VAL A 20 -8.15 -0.98 -23.21
C VAL A 20 -8.40 0.51 -23.43
N TRP A 21 -8.39 1.30 -22.35
CA TRP A 21 -8.58 2.75 -22.46
C TRP A 21 -7.49 3.42 -23.30
N SER A 22 -6.23 3.06 -23.08
CA SER A 22 -5.08 3.59 -23.81
C SER A 22 -5.15 3.20 -25.29
N TYR A 23 -5.49 1.95 -25.59
CA TYR A 23 -5.62 1.44 -26.96
C TYR A 23 -6.71 2.17 -27.75
N VAL A 24 -7.84 2.51 -27.11
CA VAL A 24 -8.94 3.22 -27.76
C VAL A 24 -8.70 4.72 -27.86
N SER A 25 -7.98 5.31 -26.90
CA SER A 25 -7.81 6.77 -26.80
C SER A 25 -6.67 7.32 -27.66
N TYR A 26 -5.67 6.50 -27.99
CA TYR A 26 -4.55 6.93 -28.83
C TYR A 26 -4.90 6.76 -30.31
N TYR A 27 -4.85 7.87 -31.05
CA TYR A 27 -5.06 7.90 -32.50
C TYR A 27 -3.84 7.44 -33.30
N ARG A 28 -2.68 7.28 -32.66
CA ARG A 28 -1.46 6.74 -33.29
C ARG A 28 -1.44 5.22 -33.13
N ALA A 29 -1.00 4.53 -34.18
CA ALA A 29 -0.81 3.09 -34.19
C ALA A 29 0.44 2.69 -33.39
N GLU A 30 0.39 2.87 -32.07
CA GLU A 30 1.36 2.26 -31.17
C GLU A 30 1.07 0.75 -31.04
N SER A 31 2.10 -0.03 -30.72
CA SER A 31 1.96 -1.48 -30.60
C SER A 31 1.08 -1.86 -29.39
N PHE A 32 0.46 -3.04 -29.43
CA PHE A 32 -0.24 -3.57 -28.26
C PHE A 32 0.69 -3.67 -27.03
N ALA A 33 1.97 -3.99 -27.26
CA ALA A 33 2.98 -4.07 -26.19
C ALA A 33 3.19 -2.73 -25.48
N PHE A 34 3.14 -1.60 -26.20
CA PHE A 34 3.19 -0.26 -25.62
C PHE A 34 2.01 0.02 -24.69
N HIS A 35 0.79 -0.30 -25.11
CA HIS A 35 -0.40 -0.10 -24.27
C HIS A 35 -0.43 -1.05 -23.06
N LEU A 36 0.08 -2.27 -23.23
CA LEU A 36 0.22 -3.24 -22.15
C LEU A 36 1.27 -2.78 -21.14
N SER A 37 2.41 -2.25 -21.59
CA SER A 37 3.45 -1.74 -20.70
C SER A 37 2.95 -0.55 -19.88
N GLY A 38 2.19 0.36 -20.49
CA GLY A 38 1.51 1.44 -19.77
C GLY A 38 0.53 0.93 -18.70
N GLY A 39 -0.27 -0.09 -19.03
CA GLY A 39 -1.20 -0.71 -18.07
C GLY A 39 -0.49 -1.36 -16.89
N LEU A 40 0.59 -2.10 -17.16
CA LEU A 40 1.43 -2.72 -16.14
C LEU A 40 2.14 -1.69 -15.27
N PHE A 41 2.56 -0.56 -15.84
CA PHE A 41 3.16 0.53 -15.08
C PHE A 41 2.17 1.12 -14.09
N VAL A 42 0.97 1.49 -14.57
CA VAL A 42 -0.06 2.12 -13.73
C VAL A 42 -0.55 1.16 -12.64
N ALA A 43 -0.84 -0.09 -13.01
CA ALA A 43 -1.20 -1.12 -12.03
C ALA A 43 -0.10 -1.35 -11.00
N GLY A 44 1.16 -1.41 -11.45
CA GLY A 44 2.33 -1.54 -10.60
C GLY A 44 2.46 -0.40 -9.59
N MET A 45 2.29 0.85 -10.05
CA MET A 45 2.35 2.04 -9.19
C MET A 45 1.25 2.06 -8.13
N ILE A 46 0.01 1.70 -8.49
CA ILE A 46 -1.10 1.65 -7.53
C ILE A 46 -0.87 0.58 -6.47
N VAL A 47 -0.48 -0.63 -6.89
CA VAL A 47 -0.20 -1.75 -6.00
C VAL A 47 0.99 -1.45 -5.09
N PHE A 48 2.04 -0.82 -5.63
CA PHE A 48 3.19 -0.34 -4.87
C PHE A 48 2.79 0.69 -3.81
N ALA A 49 2.04 1.73 -4.20
CA ALA A 49 1.60 2.76 -3.28
C ALA A 49 0.76 2.17 -2.13
N TYR A 50 -0.19 1.28 -2.44
CA TYR A 50 -0.98 0.58 -1.43
C TYR A 50 -0.10 -0.23 -0.48
N GLY A 51 0.89 -0.96 -1.01
CA GLY A 51 1.86 -1.70 -0.19
C GLY A 51 2.67 -0.81 0.74
N MET A 52 3.13 0.34 0.24
CA MET A 52 3.88 1.32 1.03
C MET A 52 3.03 1.93 2.15
N PHE A 53 1.79 2.35 1.85
CA PHE A 53 0.87 2.86 2.87
C PHE A 53 0.54 1.79 3.93
N SER A 54 0.29 0.56 3.51
CA SER A 54 0.05 -0.56 4.42
C SER A 54 1.27 -0.82 5.30
N GLN A 55 2.49 -0.66 4.75
CA GLN A 55 3.72 -0.86 5.51
C GLN A 55 4.01 0.28 6.49
N MET A 56 3.70 1.52 6.12
CA MET A 56 3.75 2.67 7.04
C MET A 56 2.76 2.48 8.21
N SER A 57 1.58 1.94 7.93
CA SER A 57 0.61 1.58 8.96
C SER A 57 1.09 0.46 9.87
N ALA A 58 1.65 -0.62 9.32
CA ALA A 58 2.12 -1.76 10.09
C ALA A 58 3.41 -1.49 10.90
N SER A 59 4.23 -0.51 10.48
CA SER A 59 5.45 -0.11 11.19
C SER A 59 5.21 0.84 12.36
N GLY A 60 3.98 1.32 12.55
CA GLY A 60 3.63 2.21 13.65
C GLY A 60 4.02 3.67 13.44
N LEU A 61 4.25 4.09 12.18
CA LEU A 61 4.46 5.50 11.86
C LEU A 61 3.27 6.37 12.31
N PHE A 62 2.05 5.87 12.09
CA PHE A 62 0.84 6.53 12.59
C PHE A 62 0.68 6.43 14.11
N ASP A 63 1.25 5.41 14.75
CA ASP A 63 1.22 5.29 16.20
C ASP A 63 2.10 6.35 16.86
N GLY A 64 3.25 6.71 16.26
CA GLY A 64 4.05 7.85 16.72
C GLY A 64 3.29 9.18 16.64
N ILE A 65 2.55 9.40 15.55
CA ILE A 65 1.69 10.59 15.39
C ILE A 65 0.57 10.58 16.45
N MET A 66 -0.12 9.44 16.60
CA MET A 66 -1.20 9.26 17.56
C MET A 66 -0.71 9.41 19.00
N TYR A 67 0.48 8.92 19.31
CA TYR A 67 1.12 9.08 20.60
C TYR A 67 1.36 10.56 20.93
N GLY A 68 1.80 11.37 19.96
CA GLY A 68 1.91 12.81 20.13
C GLY A 68 0.58 13.47 20.53
N PHE A 69 -0.51 13.13 19.83
CA PHE A 69 -1.85 13.61 20.17
C PHE A 69 -2.34 13.12 21.52
N LYS A 70 -2.16 11.83 21.84
CA LYS A 70 -2.51 11.25 23.14
C LYS A 70 -1.73 11.91 24.26
N ARG A 71 -0.43 12.18 24.07
CA ARG A 71 0.41 12.88 25.05
C ARG A 71 -0.09 14.29 25.33
N ASN A 72 -0.46 15.04 24.29
CA ASN A 72 -1.03 16.38 24.46
C ASN A 72 -2.39 16.32 25.19
N ARG A 73 -3.23 15.33 24.86
CA ARG A 73 -4.50 15.10 25.55
C ARG A 73 -4.29 14.71 27.02
N ARG A 74 -3.37 13.78 27.31
CA ARG A 74 -3.01 13.36 28.68
C ARG A 74 -2.49 14.54 29.50
N ALA A 75 -1.65 15.41 28.92
CA ALA A 75 -1.18 16.61 29.59
C ALA A 75 -2.34 17.52 30.02
N LYS A 76 -3.30 17.77 29.13
CA LYS A 76 -4.51 18.54 29.45
C LYS A 76 -5.43 17.86 30.48
N LEU A 77 -5.54 16.54 30.44
CA LEU A 77 -6.37 15.80 31.41
C LEU A 77 -5.71 15.77 32.79
N LYS A 78 -4.38 15.67 32.87
CA LYS A 78 -3.62 15.75 34.12
C LYS A 78 -3.65 17.13 34.78
N GLU A 79 -3.88 18.19 34.02
CA GLU A 79 -4.16 19.53 34.60
C GLU A 79 -5.50 19.57 35.35
N ILE A 80 -6.46 18.71 34.99
CA ILE A 80 -7.81 18.67 35.56
C ILE A 80 -7.89 17.59 36.65
N ASP A 81 -7.23 16.45 36.44
CA ASP A 81 -7.21 15.28 37.33
C ASP A 81 -5.80 14.68 37.41
N SER A 82 -5.12 14.87 38.55
CA SER A 82 -3.71 14.47 38.73
C SER A 82 -3.50 12.96 38.65
N ASP A 83 -4.53 12.18 38.96
CA ASP A 83 -4.43 10.74 39.14
C ASP A 83 -4.86 9.98 37.87
N TYR A 84 -5.07 10.69 36.76
CA TYR A 84 -5.42 10.07 35.49
C TYR A 84 -4.27 9.19 34.94
N GLU A 85 -4.51 7.88 34.92
CA GLU A 85 -3.71 6.88 34.22
C GLU A 85 -4.55 6.24 33.09
N GLU A 86 -3.97 6.09 31.90
CA GLU A 86 -4.65 5.49 30.75
C GLU A 86 -4.04 4.11 30.50
N ASP A 87 -4.85 3.06 30.67
CA ASP A 87 -4.44 1.65 30.49
C ASP A 87 -3.78 1.45 29.11
N GLU A 88 -2.49 1.10 29.13
CA GLU A 88 -1.77 0.70 27.93
C GLU A 88 -2.14 -0.75 27.63
N LYS A 89 -2.72 -0.98 26.44
CA LYS A 89 -3.06 -2.34 25.98
C LYS A 89 -1.79 -3.19 25.90
N ASP A 90 -1.91 -4.47 26.27
CA ASP A 90 -0.81 -5.46 26.24
C ASP A 90 0.00 -5.41 24.93
N ASP A 91 1.28 -5.09 25.08
CA ASP A 91 2.20 -4.76 23.99
C ASP A 91 2.50 -5.94 23.06
N ASP A 92 2.33 -7.18 23.52
CA ASP A 92 2.81 -8.36 22.82
C ASP A 92 1.81 -8.88 21.77
N GLU A 93 0.50 -8.85 22.04
CA GLU A 93 -0.53 -9.16 21.03
C GLU A 93 -0.48 -8.15 19.87
N MET A 94 -0.19 -6.89 20.17
CA MET A 94 -0.10 -5.83 19.18
C MET A 94 1.13 -5.99 18.25
N LYS A 95 2.25 -6.52 18.76
CA LYS A 95 3.46 -6.81 17.96
C LYS A 95 3.24 -7.95 16.97
N GLU A 96 2.56 -9.01 17.40
CA GLU A 96 2.34 -10.18 16.55
C GLU A 96 1.42 -9.84 15.37
N GLU A 97 0.30 -9.14 15.62
CA GLU A 97 -0.58 -8.66 14.54
C GLU A 97 0.16 -7.72 13.57
N ARG A 98 1.01 -6.82 14.07
CA ARG A 98 1.79 -5.92 13.23
C ARG A 98 2.77 -6.66 12.33
N SER A 99 3.40 -7.73 12.83
CA SER A 99 4.33 -8.54 12.04
C SER A 99 3.63 -9.22 10.85
N ALA A 100 2.44 -9.76 11.07
CA ALA A 100 1.63 -10.39 10.02
C ALA A 100 1.15 -9.35 8.98
N ARG A 101 0.71 -8.17 9.44
CA ARG A 101 0.33 -7.04 8.57
C ARG A 101 1.52 -6.56 7.73
N LYS A 102 2.71 -6.44 8.34
CA LYS A 102 3.96 -6.06 7.66
C LYS A 102 4.33 -7.06 6.58
N GLN A 103 4.28 -8.37 6.86
CA GLN A 103 4.56 -9.39 5.85
C GLN A 103 3.54 -9.34 4.69
N SER A 104 2.27 -9.10 4.99
CA SER A 104 1.24 -8.92 3.97
C SER A 104 1.51 -7.67 3.13
N ALA A 105 1.88 -6.55 3.73
CA ALA A 105 2.19 -5.29 3.04
C ALA A 105 3.36 -5.44 2.05
N TRP A 106 4.43 -6.15 2.44
CA TRP A 106 5.57 -6.40 1.56
C TRP A 106 5.21 -7.18 0.29
N ARG A 107 4.20 -8.06 0.34
CA ARG A 107 3.72 -8.76 -0.86
C ARG A 107 3.16 -7.78 -1.90
N TRP A 108 2.42 -6.76 -1.47
CA TRP A 108 1.94 -5.70 -2.35
C TRP A 108 3.11 -4.91 -2.94
N VAL A 109 4.10 -4.54 -2.11
CA VAL A 109 5.29 -3.84 -2.57
C VAL A 109 6.03 -4.64 -3.65
N TYR A 110 6.29 -5.93 -3.43
CA TYR A 110 7.01 -6.76 -4.40
C TYR A 110 6.25 -6.92 -5.72
N VAL A 111 4.93 -7.11 -5.69
CA VAL A 111 4.13 -7.18 -6.93
C VAL A 111 4.14 -5.83 -7.66
N GLY A 112 4.03 -4.73 -6.92
CA GLY A 112 4.10 -3.39 -7.50
C GLY A 112 5.43 -3.12 -8.20
N VAL A 113 6.54 -3.34 -7.50
CA VAL A 113 7.90 -3.17 -8.05
C VAL A 113 8.13 -4.12 -9.23
N GLY A 114 7.75 -5.39 -9.09
CA GLY A 114 7.88 -6.37 -10.17
C GLY A 114 7.10 -5.97 -11.43
N SER A 115 5.90 -5.41 -11.27
CA SER A 115 5.09 -4.91 -12.38
C SER A 115 5.70 -3.70 -13.08
N VAL A 116 6.31 -2.78 -12.33
CA VAL A 116 7.02 -1.61 -12.89
C VAL A 116 8.25 -2.06 -13.68
N ILE A 117 9.03 -3.00 -13.13
CA ILE A 117 10.19 -3.57 -13.84
C ILE A 117 9.73 -4.29 -15.11
N LEU A 118 8.69 -5.12 -15.02
CA LEU A 118 8.14 -5.85 -16.16
C LEU A 118 7.63 -4.91 -17.26
N SER A 119 6.95 -3.82 -16.87
CA SER A 119 6.52 -2.78 -17.80
C SER A 119 7.71 -2.18 -18.55
N TYR A 120 8.78 -1.83 -17.85
CA TYR A 120 9.99 -1.29 -18.48
C TYR A 120 10.61 -2.28 -19.45
N VAL A 121 10.73 -3.56 -19.07
CA VAL A 121 11.27 -4.61 -19.93
C VAL A 121 10.42 -4.80 -21.20
N ILE A 122 9.09 -4.82 -21.08
CA ILE A 122 8.18 -4.94 -22.24
C ILE A 122 8.31 -3.74 -23.18
N THR A 123 8.62 -2.56 -22.65
CA THR A 123 8.79 -1.34 -23.46
C THR A 123 10.09 -1.37 -24.28
N LEU A 124 11.06 -2.21 -23.90
CA LEU A 124 12.34 -2.37 -24.62
C LEU A 124 12.27 -3.39 -25.77
N VAL A 125 11.18 -4.14 -25.88
CA VAL A 125 10.93 -5.17 -26.91
C VAL A 125 10.01 -4.61 -27.99
#